data_AF-A0A953E4I5-F1
#
_entry.id   AF-A0A953E4I5-F1
#
_cell.length_a   1.000
_cell.length_b   1.000
_cell.length_c   1.000
_cell.angle_alpha   90.00
_cell.angle_beta   90.00
_cell.angle_gamma   90.00
#
_symmetry.space_group_name_H-M   'P 1'
#
loop_
_entity.id
_entity.type
_entity.pdbx_description
1 polymer ?
#
loop_
_entity_poly.entity_id
_entity_poly.type
_entity_poly.pdbx_seq_one_letter_code
_entity_poly.pdbx_strand_id
1 'polypeptide(L)'
;MPPDGTAQDFELHRRRLTGLAYRMLGSVAEAEDVVQDAWLRWHQAEREAVRDPGAFLHRIVTRLCLDRLKSARARRETYVGPWLPEPVLDAEALAGSGGPGAEEWAGDLSFALLLALERLSPLERAAFL
;
A
#
# COMPACT_ATOMS: atom_id res chain seq x y z
N MET A 1 -16.26 23.67 -15.84
CA MET A 1 -14.93 23.19 -15.41
C MET A 1 -15.01 21.68 -15.54
N PRO A 2 -14.28 21.03 -16.48
CA PRO A 2 -14.44 19.59 -16.62
C PRO A 2 -13.98 18.97 -15.31
N PRO A 3 -14.81 18.16 -14.66
CA PRO A 3 -14.36 17.48 -13.46
C PRO A 3 -13.43 16.32 -13.90
N ASP A 4 -12.51 15.96 -13.01
CA ASP A 4 -12.17 14.56 -12.76
C ASP A 4 -11.12 13.80 -13.56
N GLY A 5 -10.32 14.38 -14.48
CA GLY A 5 -9.19 13.62 -15.07
C GLY A 5 -8.18 13.15 -14.00
N THR A 6 -7.77 14.08 -13.12
CA THR A 6 -6.85 13.80 -12.01
C THR A 6 -7.41 12.81 -10.99
N ALA A 7 -8.70 12.94 -10.67
CA ALA A 7 -9.39 12.05 -9.73
C ALA A 7 -9.59 10.66 -10.33
N GLN A 8 -10.02 10.57 -11.59
CA GLN A 8 -10.19 9.29 -12.29
C GLN A 8 -8.87 8.52 -12.40
N ASP A 9 -7.78 9.19 -12.80
CA ASP A 9 -6.46 8.56 -12.88
C ASP A 9 -6.02 7.98 -11.53
N PHE A 10 -6.31 8.69 -10.45
CA PHE A 10 -5.97 8.23 -9.11
C PHE A 10 -6.87 7.10 -8.64
N GLU A 11 -8.18 7.23 -8.80
CA GLU A 11 -9.16 6.21 -8.40
C GLU A 11 -8.94 4.88 -9.13
N LEU A 12 -8.49 4.92 -10.39
CA LEU A 12 -8.08 3.74 -11.15
C LEU A 12 -6.95 2.95 -10.46
N HIS A 13 -6.13 3.63 -9.66
CA HIS A 13 -4.97 3.05 -8.98
C HIS A 13 -5.16 2.90 -7.47
N ARG A 14 -6.15 3.59 -6.86
CA ARG A 14 -6.34 3.67 -5.41
C ARG A 14 -6.29 2.30 -4.73
N ARG A 15 -7.08 1.34 -5.22
CA ARG A 15 -7.13 -0.02 -4.69
C ARG A 15 -5.76 -0.72 -4.70
N ARG A 16 -5.04 -0.65 -5.82
CA ARG A 16 -3.71 -1.27 -5.96
C ARG A 16 -2.69 -0.60 -5.05
N LEU A 17 -2.76 0.73 -4.92
CA LEU A 17 -1.87 1.52 -4.07
C LEU A 17 -2.12 1.26 -2.58
N THR A 18 -3.38 1.11 -2.16
CA THR A 18 -3.73 0.72 -0.79
C THR A 18 -3.19 -0.68 -0.48
N GLY A 19 -3.36 -1.64 -1.39
CA GLY A 19 -2.80 -2.98 -1.20
C GLY A 19 -1.27 -3.01 -1.13
N LEU A 20 -0.59 -2.16 -1.91
CA LEU A 20 0.86 -1.98 -1.84
C LEU A 20 1.28 -1.40 -0.48
N ALA A 21 0.65 -0.31 -0.06
CA ALA A 21 0.96 0.35 1.21
C ALA A 21 0.69 -0.57 2.40
N TYR A 22 -0.39 -1.35 2.34
CA TYR A 22 -0.71 -2.37 3.33
C TYR A 22 0.33 -3.48 3.35
N ARG A 23 0.78 -4.04 2.22
CA ARG A 23 1.88 -5.02 2.25
C ARG A 23 3.20 -4.44 2.75
N MET A 24 3.42 -3.14 2.55
CA MET A 24 4.61 -2.43 3.04
C MET A 24 4.58 -2.16 4.54
N LEU A 25 3.44 -1.73 5.10
CA LEU A 25 3.31 -1.26 6.50
C LEU A 25 2.59 -2.26 7.40
N GLY A 26 1.66 -2.99 6.80
CA GLY A 26 0.83 -4.03 7.40
C GLY A 26 -0.32 -3.54 8.28
N SER A 27 -0.49 -2.22 8.38
CA SER A 27 -1.65 -1.59 9.01
C SER A 27 -2.55 -1.04 7.92
N VAL A 28 -3.86 -1.28 8.04
CA VAL A 28 -4.85 -0.73 7.11
C VAL A 28 -4.92 0.78 7.25
N ALA A 29 -4.99 1.28 8.49
CA ALA A 29 -5.02 2.71 8.78
C ALA A 29 -3.79 3.43 8.21
N GLU A 30 -2.57 2.92 8.47
CA GLU A 30 -1.37 3.54 7.90
C GLU A 30 -1.35 3.45 6.36
N ALA A 31 -1.89 2.38 5.77
CA ALA A 31 -1.98 2.26 4.32
C ALA A 31 -2.92 3.30 3.70
N GLU A 32 -4.10 3.50 4.28
CA GLU A 32 -5.06 4.52 3.85
C GLU A 32 -4.47 5.92 3.97
N ASP A 33 -3.80 6.22 5.08
CA ASP A 33 -3.09 7.49 5.28
C ASP A 33 -1.99 7.69 4.23
N VAL A 34 -1.25 6.65 3.83
CA VAL A 34 -0.22 6.79 2.78
C VAL A 34 -0.88 7.15 1.45
N VAL A 35 -1.97 6.47 1.12
CA VAL A 35 -2.69 6.69 -0.15
C VAL A 35 -3.31 8.08 -0.17
N GLN A 36 -3.79 8.57 0.96
CA GLN A 36 -4.29 9.94 1.08
C GLN A 36 -3.16 10.97 0.90
N ASP A 37 -2.00 10.78 1.51
CA ASP A 37 -0.82 11.62 1.28
C ASP A 37 -0.38 11.59 -0.20
N ALA A 38 -0.45 10.42 -0.83
CA ALA A 38 -0.14 10.26 -2.26
C ALA A 38 -1.12 11.01 -3.15
N TRP A 39 -2.42 11.00 -2.82
CA TRP A 39 -3.43 11.81 -3.51
C TRP A 39 -3.10 13.30 -3.46
N LEU A 40 -2.74 13.83 -2.29
CA LEU A 40 -2.37 15.24 -2.14
C LEU A 40 -1.16 15.61 -3.01
N ARG A 41 -0.14 14.74 -3.04
CA ARG A 41 1.05 14.93 -3.90
C ARG A 41 0.73 14.84 -5.39
N TRP A 42 -0.16 13.93 -5.78
CA TRP A 42 -0.63 13.80 -7.17
C TRP A 42 -1.42 15.02 -7.62
N HIS A 43 -2.31 15.52 -6.77
CA HIS A 43 -3.12 16.69 -7.04
C HIS A 43 -2.27 17.95 -7.27
N GLN A 44 -1.13 18.05 -6.58
CA GLN A 44 -0.17 19.16 -6.71
C GLN A 44 0.85 18.98 -7.85
N ALA A 45 0.96 17.79 -8.45
CA ALA A 45 1.97 17.51 -9.46
C ALA A 45 1.65 18.16 -10.83
N GLU A 46 2.70 18.48 -11.58
CA GLU A 46 2.64 18.84 -13.00
C GLU A 46 2.34 17.60 -13.85
N ARG A 47 1.06 17.24 -13.92
CA ARG A 47 0.56 15.97 -14.50
C ARG A 47 0.89 15.79 -15.98
N GLU A 48 0.95 16.88 -16.75
CA GLU A 48 1.29 16.84 -18.18
C GLU A 48 2.71 16.32 -18.44
N ALA A 49 3.60 16.41 -17.45
CA ALA A 49 4.95 15.84 -17.52
C ALA A 49 5.00 14.36 -17.12
N VAL A 50 3.93 13.81 -16.54
CA VAL A 50 3.85 12.43 -16.05
C VAL A 50 3.35 11.52 -17.17
N ARG A 51 4.26 10.75 -17.75
CA ARG A 51 3.96 9.81 -18.84
C ARG A 51 3.12 8.60 -18.40
N ASP A 52 3.30 8.16 -17.16
CA ASP A 52 2.61 7.02 -16.56
C ASP A 52 2.20 7.36 -15.12
N PRO A 53 0.92 7.73 -14.90
CA PRO A 53 0.39 8.01 -13.57
C PRO A 53 0.53 6.84 -12.60
N GLY A 54 0.35 5.60 -13.08
CA GLY A 54 0.43 4.40 -12.26
C GLY A 54 1.82 4.16 -11.71
N ALA A 55 2.86 4.25 -12.55
CA ALA A 55 4.25 4.12 -12.13
C ALA A 55 4.69 5.28 -11.22
N PHE A 56 4.22 6.49 -11.50
CA PHE A 56 4.48 7.67 -10.67
C PHE A 56 3.89 7.52 -9.26
N LEU A 57 2.62 7.13 -9.16
CA LEU A 57 1.94 6.92 -7.89
C LEU A 57 2.52 5.74 -7.11
N HIS A 58 2.87 4.64 -7.78
CA HIS A 58 3.57 3.52 -7.14
C HIS A 58 4.86 4.01 -6.48
N ARG A 59 5.69 4.78 -7.20
CA ARG A 59 6.93 5.34 -6.64
C ARG A 59 6.68 6.26 -5.44
N ILE A 60 5.64 7.09 -5.48
CA ILE A 60 5.27 7.96 -4.36
C ILE A 60 4.91 7.15 -3.13
N VAL A 61 4.01 6.17 -3.29
CA VAL A 61 3.54 5.31 -2.20
C VAL A 61 4.69 4.53 -1.58
N THR A 62 5.54 3.90 -2.40
CA THR A 62 6.72 3.17 -1.90
C THR A 62 7.65 4.08 -1.08
N ARG A 63 7.90 5.32 -1.52
CA ARG A 63 8.71 6.29 -0.78
C ARG A 63 8.07 6.69 0.55
N LEU A 64 6.77 7.00 0.55
CA LEU A 64 6.02 7.33 1.76
C LEU A 64 6.06 6.19 2.79
N CYS A 65 5.88 4.94 2.34
CA CYS A 65 5.98 3.78 3.21
C CYS A 65 7.39 3.63 3.80
N LEU A 66 8.44 3.79 2.99
CA LEU A 66 9.83 3.73 3.48
C LEU A 66 10.12 4.81 4.51
N ASP A 67 9.63 6.04 4.30
CA ASP A 67 9.79 7.15 5.25
C ASP A 67 9.09 6.84 6.58
N ARG A 68 7.87 6.27 6.54
CA ARG A 68 7.14 5.85 7.75
C ARG A 68 7.84 4.71 8.48
N LEU A 69 8.32 3.68 7.78
CA LEU A 69 9.09 2.58 8.38
C LEU A 69 10.40 3.07 9.02
N LYS A 70 11.09 4.01 8.38
CA LYS A 70 12.29 4.64 8.93
C LYS A 70 11.99 5.43 10.20
N SER A 71 10.91 6.22 10.19
CA SER A 71 10.46 7.00 11.35
C SER A 71 9.98 6.09 12.48
N ALA A 72 9.22 5.03 12.17
CA ALA A 72 8.77 4.04 13.14
C ALA A 72 9.96 3.29 13.77
N ARG A 73 11.00 2.95 13.00
CA ARG A 73 12.24 2.37 13.55
C ARG A 73 12.94 3.33 14.52
N ALA A 74 12.99 4.63 14.19
CA ALA A 74 13.51 5.65 15.09
C ALA A 74 12.66 5.80 16.37
N ARG A 75 11.34 5.59 16.30
CA ARG A 75 10.43 5.59 17.46
C ARG A 75 10.44 4.27 18.26
N ARG A 76 10.74 3.14 17.61
CA ARG A 76 10.77 1.78 18.19
C ARG A 76 12.04 1.44 18.96
N GLU A 77 12.94 2.40 19.18
CA GLU A 77 13.93 2.32 20.28
C GLU A 77 13.25 2.19 21.68
N THR A 78 11.91 2.22 21.76
CA THR A 78 11.16 2.06 23.02
C THR A 78 9.94 1.12 22.95
N TYR A 79 9.74 0.29 21.91
CA TYR A 79 8.55 -0.59 21.84
C TYR A 79 8.88 -2.07 21.71
N VAL A 80 8.40 -2.87 22.67
CA VAL A 80 8.59 -4.32 22.79
C VAL A 80 7.22 -4.99 22.58
N GLY A 81 7.07 -5.76 21.50
CA GLY A 81 5.89 -6.59 21.26
C GLY A 81 5.79 -7.10 19.82
N PRO A 82 5.26 -8.31 19.59
CA PRO A 82 5.02 -8.84 18.25
C PRO A 82 3.92 -8.01 17.58
N TRP A 83 4.26 -7.41 16.45
CA TRP A 83 3.32 -6.70 15.61
C TRP A 83 2.53 -7.76 14.82
N LEU A 84 1.20 -7.62 14.76
CA LEU A 84 0.32 -8.48 13.98
C LEU A 84 -0.31 -7.63 12.87
N PRO A 85 -0.25 -8.05 11.60
CA PRO A 85 -1.00 -7.39 10.54
C PRO A 85 -2.49 -7.47 10.85
N GLU A 86 -3.21 -6.36 10.68
CA GLU A 86 -4.68 -6.38 10.76
C GLU A 86 -5.23 -7.16 9.57
N PRO A 87 -5.91 -8.30 9.76
CA PRO A 87 -6.44 -9.07 8.64
C PRO A 87 -7.55 -8.27 7.95
N VAL A 88 -7.39 -8.00 6.66
CA VAL A 88 -8.43 -7.41 5.83
C VAL A 88 -9.42 -8.53 5.46
N LEU A 89 -10.65 -8.43 5.96
CA LEU A 89 -11.73 -9.38 5.65
C LEU A 89 -12.16 -9.35 4.18
N ASP A 90 -11.83 -8.29 3.44
CA ASP A 90 -12.04 -8.20 1.99
C ASP A 90 -10.87 -8.82 1.21
N ALA A 91 -10.68 -10.13 1.34
CA ALA A 91 -9.73 -10.89 0.54
C ALA A 91 -9.98 -10.70 -0.98
N GLU A 92 -11.23 -10.46 -1.39
CA GLU A 92 -11.64 -10.07 -2.74
C GLU A 92 -11.03 -8.74 -3.21
N ALA A 93 -10.70 -7.82 -2.31
CA ALA A 93 -10.03 -6.56 -2.64
C ALA A 93 -8.54 -6.79 -2.97
N LEU A 94 -7.95 -7.91 -2.54
CA LEU A 94 -6.53 -8.24 -2.74
C LEU A 94 -6.31 -9.35 -3.77
N ALA A 95 -7.24 -10.30 -3.90
CA ALA A 95 -7.21 -11.38 -4.87
C ALA A 95 -8.20 -11.10 -6.01
N GLY A 96 -7.72 -11.14 -7.25
CA GLY A 96 -8.61 -11.08 -8.41
C GLY A 96 -9.67 -12.18 -8.36
N SER A 97 -10.83 -11.89 -8.98
CA SER A 97 -12.04 -12.72 -9.04
C SER A 97 -11.76 -14.24 -9.09
N GLY A 98 -11.91 -14.91 -7.95
CA GLY A 98 -11.81 -16.35 -7.80
C GLY A 98 -13.15 -16.96 -7.42
N GLY A 99 -13.40 -18.21 -7.81
CA GLY A 99 -14.66 -18.93 -7.53
C GLY A 99 -14.87 -19.28 -6.05
N PRO A 100 -15.98 -19.95 -5.71
CA PRO A 100 -16.36 -20.21 -4.31
C PRO A 100 -15.28 -20.99 -3.57
N GLY A 101 -14.83 -20.43 -2.44
CA GLY A 101 -13.69 -20.91 -1.65
C GLY A 101 -12.38 -20.16 -1.90
N ALA A 102 -12.21 -19.43 -3.00
CA ALA A 102 -10.99 -18.66 -3.26
C ALA A 102 -10.73 -17.54 -2.23
N GLU A 103 -11.78 -17.08 -1.55
CA GLU A 103 -11.74 -16.02 -0.54
C GLU A 103 -10.92 -16.40 0.69
N GLU A 104 -11.15 -17.60 1.24
CA GLU A 104 -10.44 -18.11 2.42
C GLU A 104 -8.96 -18.35 2.11
N TRP A 105 -8.69 -18.95 0.95
CA TRP A 105 -7.32 -19.19 0.46
C TRP A 105 -6.58 -17.87 0.14
N ALA A 106 -7.29 -16.86 -0.39
CA ALA A 106 -6.72 -15.55 -0.64
C ALA A 106 -6.39 -14.81 0.67
N GLY A 107 -7.24 -14.93 1.68
CA GLY A 107 -7.00 -14.40 3.03
C GLY A 107 -5.77 -15.04 3.69
N ASP A 108 -5.71 -16.37 3.68
CA ASP A 108 -4.59 -17.14 4.25
C ASP A 108 -3.27 -16.87 3.53
N LEU A 109 -3.29 -16.82 2.18
CA LEU A 109 -2.11 -16.50 1.39
C LEU A 109 -1.66 -15.05 1.64
N SER A 110 -2.59 -14.12 1.81
CA SER A 110 -2.30 -12.73 2.17
C SER A 110 -1.64 -12.64 3.55
N PHE A 111 -2.16 -13.37 4.55
CA PHE A 111 -1.57 -13.38 5.89
C PHE A 111 -0.19 -14.03 5.93
N ALA A 112 -0.01 -15.18 5.28
CA ALA A 112 1.27 -15.84 5.16
C ALA A 112 2.30 -14.96 4.43
N LEU A 113 1.86 -14.24 3.39
CA LEU A 113 2.69 -13.25 2.70
C LEU A 113 3.11 -12.11 3.64
N LEU A 114 2.19 -11.53 4.41
CA LEU A 114 2.52 -10.44 5.35
C LEU A 114 3.54 -10.87 6.40
N LEU A 115 3.38 -12.08 6.96
CA LEU A 115 4.36 -12.66 7.88
C LEU A 115 5.73 -12.87 7.22
N ALA A 116 5.77 -13.31 5.96
CA ALA A 116 7.01 -13.43 5.21
C ALA A 116 7.67 -12.06 4.97
N LEU A 117 6.87 -11.05 4.59
CA LEU A 117 7.34 -9.68 4.37
C LEU A 117 7.87 -9.02 5.65
N GLU A 118 7.34 -9.39 6.82
CA GLU A 118 7.83 -8.92 8.13
C GLU A 118 9.30 -9.29 8.38
N ARG A 119 9.76 -10.40 7.80
CA ARG A 119 11.15 -10.86 7.90
C ARG A 119 12.13 -10.08 7.02
N LEU A 120 11.62 -9.33 6.04
CA LEU A 120 12.41 -8.50 5.15
C LEU A 120 12.69 -7.12 5.75
N SER A 121 13.87 -6.57 5.47
CA SER A 121 14.12 -5.14 5.69
C SER A 121 13.17 -4.28 4.84
N PRO A 122 12.92 -3.02 5.22
CA PRO A 122 12.05 -2.12 4.45
C PRO A 122 12.43 -2.02 2.96
N LEU A 123 13.74 -2.04 2.65
CA LEU A 123 14.23 -1.95 1.27
C LEU A 123 14.03 -3.27 0.51
N GLU A 124 14.29 -4.42 1.13
CA GLU A 124 14.03 -5.72 0.51
C GLU A 124 12.54 -5.90 0.23
N ARG A 125 11.68 -5.47 1.16
CA ARG A 125 10.23 -5.46 0.99
C ARG A 125 9.79 -4.60 -0.19
N ALA A 126 10.36 -3.40 -0.31
CA ALA A 126 10.10 -2.49 -1.43
C ALA A 126 10.63 -3.00 -2.77
N ALA A 127 11.70 -3.80 -2.78
CA ALA A 127 12.24 -4.40 -3.99
C ALA A 127 11.42 -5.62 -4.46
N PHE A 128 10.77 -6.31 -3.53
CA PHE A 128 9.92 -7.47 -3.82
C PHE A 128 8.53 -7.09 -4.35
N LEU A 129 7.96 -5.97 -3.89
CA LEU A 129 6.61 -5.50 -4.21
C LEU A 129 6.57 -4.52 -5.40
#